data_AF-A0A828ZZW0-F1
#
_entry.id   AF-A0A828ZZW0-F1
#
_cell.length_a   1.000
_cell.length_b   1.000
_cell.length_c   1.000
_cell.angle_alpha   90.00
_cell.angle_beta   90.00
_cell.angle_gamma   90.00
#
_symmetry.space_group_name_H-M   'P 1'
#
loop_
_entity.id
_entity.type
_entity.pdbx_description
1 polymer ?
#
loop_
_entity_poly.entity_id
_entity_poly.type
_entity_poly.pdbx_seq_one_letter_code
_entity_poly.pdbx_strand_id
1 'polypeptide(L)'
;MEIKKVYFSQKMSLYSRINQAKQPLPFFQSHQESREAFWHSAKKQCAFEAVSKKYTIYFTIDKSREDVIFNNLLIEGETFEWQKLFQHMEACARFFIKENCCFLFQSPLSEEWLRIFHKNGYQGTMQLNKKLVYHTALVLGGGGAHGAYQIGVWQALKEHNIQFEIITGTSVGALNGALILQGDMEKAVGLWKKLSTRQVLALPEMADVEDLRERFYQERRQMTKTALVEGGVSSAPLEKLVKENLDLSLLKYNSKIRLYTVSTKLPELAEVVTAIQQTKTEEIPDWILASASFYPAMAYRKIGKNKYADGGYRNKIPIDIAINEGATEAFVVDVQGPGPAKRIRVPDTFIHWKCQTLWTLGSFLLFDSQRNQLNLQLGYLEMKKRLGCYYGNWYTFDSVKQAGTCWRGFLSYLIKELQLELSFFKTIKFWQKLRNIYKNRVEPETCGLAMLELLAKKHFLLPNKVYEVDWMFQMICRQDKKSMPDDLLAQVGQLSTEEWRRYRKYQQKIQNERTKAVYFEKLLQEKCKDRLQRELLEQPVDTLLILYLYYLKEEQPWHKNFHMKS
;
A
#
# COMPACT_ATOMS: atom_id res chain seq x y z
N MET A 1 10.01 6.80 13.25
CA MET A 1 9.45 8.08 12.77
C MET A 1 8.52 7.85 11.61
N GLU A 2 7.44 8.62 11.54
CA GLU A 2 6.53 8.62 10.38
C GLU A 2 6.89 9.81 9.47
N ILE A 3 7.26 9.52 8.21
CA ILE A 3 7.68 10.53 7.23
C ILE A 3 6.53 10.82 6.28
N LYS A 4 6.18 12.10 6.12
CA LYS A 4 5.07 12.55 5.26
C LYS A 4 5.50 13.72 4.39
N LYS A 5 5.01 13.76 3.16
CA LYS A 5 5.11 14.94 2.30
C LYS A 5 4.26 16.07 2.89
N VAL A 6 4.78 17.29 2.87
CA VAL A 6 4.06 18.51 3.27
C VAL A 6 3.61 19.23 2.00
N TYR A 7 2.30 19.47 1.88
CA TYR A 7 1.71 20.22 0.78
C TYR A 7 1.55 21.69 1.15
N PHE A 8 1.61 22.58 0.17
CA PHE A 8 1.52 24.02 0.42
C PHE A 8 0.16 24.43 0.99
N SER A 9 -0.92 23.75 0.61
CA SER A 9 -2.25 23.91 1.20
C SER A 9 -2.30 23.75 2.72
N GLN A 10 -1.34 23.03 3.32
CA GLN A 10 -1.24 22.86 4.77
C GLN A 10 -0.59 24.03 5.49
N LYS A 11 -0.13 25.05 4.75
CA LYS A 11 0.51 26.23 5.32
C LYS A 11 -0.31 26.80 6.47
N MET A 12 -1.62 26.97 6.30
CA MET A 12 -2.47 27.49 7.37
C MET A 12 -2.47 26.62 8.64
N SER A 13 -2.56 25.29 8.48
CA SER A 13 -2.61 24.37 9.63
C SER A 13 -1.27 24.17 10.34
N LEU A 14 -0.16 24.31 9.62
CA LEU A 14 1.19 24.08 10.16
C LEU A 14 1.93 25.40 10.45
N TYR A 15 1.34 26.56 10.12
CA TYR A 15 2.02 27.86 10.22
C TYR A 15 2.57 28.12 11.62
N SER A 16 1.74 27.96 12.65
CA SER A 16 2.13 28.20 14.04
C SER A 16 3.30 27.30 14.46
N ARG A 17 3.22 26.01 14.14
CA ARG A 17 4.24 25.00 14.46
C ARG A 17 5.57 25.29 13.75
N ILE A 18 5.54 25.51 12.44
CA ILE A 18 6.75 25.81 11.66
C ILE A 18 7.32 27.18 12.05
N ASN A 19 6.51 28.15 12.46
CA ASN A 19 7.00 29.45 12.92
C ASN A 19 7.81 29.35 14.23
N GLN A 20 7.53 28.35 15.06
CA GLN A 20 8.31 28.05 16.27
C GLN A 20 9.53 27.17 15.98
N ALA A 21 9.57 26.49 14.83
CA ALA A 21 10.68 25.64 14.46
C ALA A 21 11.95 26.47 14.17
N LYS A 22 13.11 25.91 14.53
CA LYS A 22 14.43 26.51 14.35
C LYS A 22 15.29 25.66 13.43
N GLN A 23 16.13 26.31 12.63
CA GLN A 23 17.15 25.59 11.87
C GLN A 23 18.29 25.20 12.82
N PRO A 24 18.59 23.90 12.98
CA PRO A 24 19.70 23.47 13.83
C PRO A 24 21.05 23.60 13.11
N LEU A 25 21.04 23.54 11.79
CA LEU A 25 22.21 23.61 10.91
C LEU A 25 22.14 24.91 10.09
N PRO A 26 23.28 25.52 9.74
CA PRO A 26 23.34 26.82 9.09
C PRO A 26 23.06 26.72 7.57
N PHE A 27 21.88 26.22 7.19
CA PHE A 27 21.46 26.17 5.78
C PHE A 27 21.21 27.57 5.20
N PHE A 28 20.70 28.47 6.04
CA PHE A 28 20.32 29.85 5.71
C PHE A 28 20.87 30.82 6.77
N GLN A 29 20.90 32.11 6.47
CA GLN A 29 21.43 33.13 7.38
C GLN A 29 20.54 33.33 8.62
N SER A 30 19.22 33.06 8.49
CA SER A 30 18.27 33.22 9.59
C SER A 30 17.22 32.11 9.65
N HIS A 31 16.65 31.89 10.84
CA HIS A 31 15.51 30.98 11.00
C HIS A 31 14.31 31.39 10.14
N GLN A 32 14.09 32.70 9.94
CA GLN A 32 12.99 33.19 9.11
C GLN A 32 13.19 32.79 7.64
N GLU A 33 14.38 33.01 7.10
CA GLU A 33 14.72 32.65 5.73
C GLU A 33 14.55 31.14 5.48
N SER A 34 15.03 30.31 6.41
CA SER A 34 14.82 28.84 6.37
C SER A 34 13.33 28.46 6.34
N ARG A 35 12.47 29.11 7.15
CA ARG A 35 11.01 28.85 7.14
C ARG A 35 10.33 29.28 5.85
N GLU A 36 10.76 30.41 5.26
CA GLU A 36 10.24 30.88 3.98
C GLU A 36 10.65 29.95 2.83
N ALA A 37 11.92 29.53 2.81
CA ALA A 37 12.44 28.56 1.85
C ALA A 37 11.71 27.21 1.95
N PHE A 38 11.40 26.74 3.16
CA PHE A 38 10.60 25.53 3.36
C PHE A 38 9.25 25.61 2.64
N TRP A 39 8.52 26.72 2.80
CA TRP A 39 7.23 26.92 2.14
C TRP A 39 7.35 27.09 0.62
N HIS A 40 8.46 27.67 0.14
CA HIS A 40 8.74 27.72 -1.29
C HIS A 40 8.94 26.31 -1.87
N SER A 41 9.71 25.45 -1.20
CA SER A 41 9.90 24.05 -1.57
C SER A 41 8.62 23.21 -1.46
N ALA A 42 7.72 23.53 -0.51
CA ALA A 42 6.41 22.89 -0.42
C ALA A 42 5.55 23.12 -1.67
N LYS A 43 5.64 24.29 -2.33
CA LYS A 43 4.98 24.55 -3.63
C LYS A 43 5.51 23.65 -4.75
N LYS A 44 6.80 23.31 -4.69
CA LYS A 44 7.46 22.37 -5.62
C LYS A 44 7.28 20.91 -5.21
N GLN A 45 6.55 20.65 -4.12
CA GLN A 45 6.36 19.33 -3.52
C GLN A 45 7.66 18.63 -3.11
N CYS A 46 8.65 19.38 -2.64
CA CYS A 46 9.93 18.89 -2.13
C CYS A 46 10.08 19.01 -0.60
N ALA A 47 8.99 19.30 0.11
CA ALA A 47 8.96 19.47 1.56
C ALA A 47 8.35 18.24 2.27
N PHE A 48 8.93 17.89 3.41
CA PHE A 48 8.55 16.71 4.21
C PHE A 48 8.57 17.03 5.70
N GLU A 49 7.80 16.26 6.47
CA GLU A 49 7.85 16.22 7.92
C GLU A 49 8.20 14.79 8.37
N ALA A 50 9.00 14.65 9.41
CA ALA A 50 9.25 13.40 10.12
C ALA A 50 8.94 13.61 11.60
N VAL A 51 7.95 12.87 12.10
CA VAL A 51 7.52 12.97 13.50
C VAL A 51 8.23 11.88 14.31
N SER A 52 9.03 12.30 15.29
CA SER A 52 9.59 11.45 16.35
C SER A 52 8.81 11.62 17.66
N LYS A 53 9.14 10.85 18.69
CA LYS A 53 8.50 11.01 20.02
C LYS A 53 8.85 12.33 20.72
N LYS A 54 10.00 12.93 20.43
CA LYS A 54 10.54 14.11 21.15
C LYS A 54 10.44 15.42 20.37
N TYR A 55 10.52 15.33 19.05
CA TYR A 55 10.51 16.50 18.16
C TYR A 55 10.00 16.13 16.77
N THR A 56 9.54 17.14 16.04
CA THR A 56 9.18 17.06 14.63
C THR A 56 10.29 17.70 13.81
N ILE A 57 10.72 16.99 12.77
CA ILE A 57 11.70 17.48 11.79
C ILE A 57 10.93 17.89 10.54
N TYR A 58 11.04 19.14 10.12
CA TYR A 58 10.60 19.60 8.81
C TYR A 58 11.83 19.78 7.93
N PHE A 59 11.84 19.18 6.75
CA PHE A 59 13.01 19.22 5.89
C PHE A 59 12.62 19.30 4.42
N THR A 60 13.53 19.78 3.60
CA THR A 60 13.37 19.77 2.15
C THR A 60 14.55 19.06 1.51
N ILE A 61 14.26 18.42 0.36
CA ILE A 61 15.26 17.64 -0.35
C ILE A 61 15.25 17.91 -1.84
N ASP A 62 16.42 17.77 -2.43
CA ASP A 62 16.59 17.44 -3.85
C ASP A 62 16.99 15.96 -3.98
N LYS A 63 16.71 15.35 -5.13
CA LYS A 63 17.04 13.96 -5.40
C LYS A 63 17.84 13.85 -6.68
N SER A 64 18.94 13.12 -6.63
CA SER A 64 19.67 12.65 -7.82
C SER A 64 19.39 11.16 -8.02
N ARG A 65 20.15 10.51 -8.93
CA ARG A 65 20.09 9.06 -9.12
C ARG A 65 20.47 8.32 -7.84
N GLU A 66 21.51 8.76 -7.16
CA GLU A 66 22.11 8.07 -6.00
C GLU A 66 21.92 8.82 -4.67
N ASP A 67 21.60 10.11 -4.72
CA ASP A 67 21.65 10.98 -3.54
C ASP A 67 20.26 11.47 -3.11
N VAL A 68 20.08 11.56 -1.79
CA VAL A 68 19.14 12.49 -1.16
C VAL A 68 19.93 13.68 -0.64
N ILE A 69 19.62 14.88 -1.12
CA ILE A 69 20.31 16.11 -0.73
C ILE A 69 19.37 16.93 0.14
N PHE A 70 19.62 16.97 1.45
CA PHE A 70 18.95 17.90 2.35
C PHE A 70 19.49 19.31 2.07
N ASN A 71 18.59 20.24 1.78
CA ASN A 71 18.89 21.64 1.51
C ASN A 71 18.18 22.60 2.49
N ASN A 72 17.40 22.05 3.42
CA ASN A 72 16.80 22.77 4.53
C ASN A 72 16.41 21.80 5.66
N LEU A 73 16.49 22.27 6.89
CA LEU A 73 16.12 21.52 8.09
C LEU A 73 15.61 22.47 9.17
N LEU A 74 14.45 22.15 9.73
CA LEU A 74 13.78 22.86 10.81
C LEU A 74 13.34 21.85 11.87
N ILE A 75 13.55 22.16 13.14
CA ILE A 75 13.15 21.29 14.26
C ILE A 75 12.21 22.05 15.18
N GLU A 76 11.09 21.39 15.51
CA GLU A 76 10.11 21.81 16.50
C GLU A 76 10.08 20.78 17.63
N GLY A 77 10.33 21.19 18.87
CA GLY A 77 10.27 20.31 20.05
C GLY A 77 11.47 20.44 20.97
N GLU A 78 11.75 19.38 21.73
CA GLU A 78 12.83 19.32 22.72
C GLU A 78 14.24 19.39 22.09
N THR A 79 15.25 19.60 22.94
CA THR A 79 16.65 19.50 22.57
C THR A 79 17.00 18.09 22.09
N PHE A 80 17.96 18.01 21.16
CA PHE A 80 18.44 16.76 20.57
C PHE A 80 19.96 16.64 20.74
N GLU A 81 20.44 15.41 20.69
CA GLU A 81 21.87 15.12 20.56
C GLU A 81 22.23 15.04 19.08
N TRP A 82 23.40 15.57 18.70
CA TRP A 82 23.87 15.59 17.31
C TRP A 82 23.86 14.20 16.67
N GLN A 83 24.41 13.20 17.38
CA GLN A 83 24.46 11.82 16.88
C GLN A 83 23.05 11.28 16.58
N LYS A 84 22.08 11.58 17.45
CA LYS A 84 20.69 11.14 17.24
C LYS A 84 20.02 11.86 16.08
N LEU A 85 20.27 13.16 15.92
CA LEU A 85 19.77 13.91 14.78
C LEU A 85 20.30 13.32 13.46
N PHE A 86 21.61 13.07 13.34
CA PHE A 86 22.17 12.46 12.13
C PHE A 86 21.59 11.07 11.84
N GLN A 87 21.42 10.22 12.86
CA GLN A 87 20.73 8.93 12.69
C GLN A 87 19.29 9.10 12.17
N HIS A 88 18.56 10.12 12.62
CA HIS A 88 17.23 10.43 12.11
C HIS A 88 17.27 10.94 10.67
N MET A 89 18.25 11.77 10.31
CA MET A 89 18.42 12.26 8.94
C MET A 89 18.81 11.13 7.98
N GLU A 90 19.68 10.20 8.40
CA GLU A 90 20.00 8.98 7.66
C GLU A 90 18.74 8.11 7.47
N ALA A 91 17.91 7.96 8.50
CA ALA A 91 16.63 7.26 8.36
C ALA A 91 15.70 7.96 7.35
N CYS A 92 15.61 9.30 7.41
CA CYS A 92 14.88 10.08 6.41
C CYS A 92 15.44 9.91 5.00
N ALA A 93 16.77 9.77 4.84
CA ALA A 93 17.38 9.47 3.54
C ALA A 93 17.05 8.05 3.06
N ARG A 94 17.16 7.04 3.93
CA ARG A 94 16.80 5.64 3.62
C ARG A 94 15.36 5.50 3.13
N PHE A 95 14.43 6.30 3.64
CA PHE A 95 13.03 6.34 3.19
C PHE A 95 12.87 6.55 1.68
N PHE A 96 13.82 7.24 1.04
CA PHE A 96 13.81 7.50 -0.40
C PHE A 96 14.58 6.47 -1.23
N ILE A 97 15.14 5.43 -0.60
CA ILE A 97 15.84 4.30 -1.24
C ILE A 97 16.99 4.81 -2.13
N LYS A 98 17.99 5.43 -1.50
CA LYS A 98 19.14 6.08 -2.15
C LYS A 98 20.45 5.68 -1.47
N GLU A 99 21.55 5.71 -2.20
CA GLU A 99 22.83 5.25 -1.67
C GLU A 99 23.45 6.26 -0.69
N ASN A 100 23.22 7.55 -0.93
CA ASN A 100 23.93 8.63 -0.25
C ASN A 100 22.98 9.58 0.48
N CYS A 101 23.39 9.98 1.68
CA CYS A 101 22.80 11.05 2.46
C CYS A 101 23.68 12.28 2.36
N CYS A 102 23.17 13.34 1.75
CA CYS A 102 23.91 14.56 1.46
C CYS A 102 23.30 15.77 2.18
N PHE A 103 24.14 16.70 2.62
CA PHE A 103 23.75 18.03 3.10
C PHE A 103 24.41 19.07 2.21
N LEU A 104 23.63 19.99 1.65
CA LEU A 104 24.12 21.07 0.81
C LEU A 104 23.89 22.43 1.49
N PHE A 105 24.97 23.20 1.64
CA PHE A 105 24.96 24.52 2.24
C PHE A 105 25.21 25.61 1.19
N GLN A 106 24.66 26.81 1.42
CA GLN A 106 24.82 27.95 0.51
C GLN A 106 26.25 28.54 0.54
N SER A 107 26.99 28.29 1.62
CA SER A 107 28.36 28.72 1.82
C SER A 107 29.16 27.64 2.55
N PRO A 108 30.51 27.64 2.44
CA PRO A 108 31.35 26.73 3.20
C PRO A 108 31.11 26.82 4.71
N LEU A 109 31.08 25.67 5.37
CA LEU A 109 30.92 25.59 6.81
C LEU A 109 32.19 26.00 7.56
N SER A 110 32.03 26.51 8.78
CA SER A 110 33.16 26.70 9.70
C SER A 110 33.75 25.36 10.15
N GLU A 111 35.00 25.39 10.62
CA GLU A 111 35.70 24.23 11.19
C GLU A 111 34.92 23.52 12.31
N GLU A 112 34.20 24.28 13.14
CA GLU A 112 33.37 23.72 14.21
C GLU A 112 32.26 22.83 13.67
N TRP A 113 31.56 23.29 12.63
CA TRP A 113 30.52 22.50 11.97
C TRP A 113 31.09 21.29 11.25
N LEU A 114 32.19 21.45 10.52
CA LEU A 114 32.87 20.34 9.84
C LEU A 114 33.27 19.24 10.82
N ARG A 115 33.78 19.60 12.01
CA ARG A 115 34.09 18.62 13.07
C ARG A 115 32.86 17.83 13.51
N ILE A 116 31.69 18.46 13.64
CA ILE A 116 30.44 17.77 14.00
C ILE A 116 30.06 16.76 12.90
N PHE A 117 30.13 17.14 11.63
CA PHE A 117 29.83 16.26 10.49
C PHE A 117 30.82 15.09 10.38
N HIS A 118 32.12 15.38 10.44
CA HIS A 118 33.19 14.38 10.37
C HIS A 118 33.09 13.36 11.51
N LYS A 119 32.77 13.80 12.73
CA LYS A 119 32.52 12.91 13.87
C LYS A 119 31.34 11.95 13.64
N ASN A 120 30.40 12.31 12.77
CA ASN A 120 29.26 11.49 12.39
C ASN A 120 29.45 10.75 11.05
N GLY A 121 30.67 10.76 10.50
CA GLY A 121 31.05 10.00 9.31
C GLY A 121 30.67 10.64 7.97
N TYR A 122 30.35 11.94 7.97
CA TYR A 122 30.20 12.70 6.74
C TYR A 122 31.54 13.26 6.26
N GLN A 123 31.71 13.41 4.95
CA GLN A 123 32.92 13.95 4.33
C GLN A 123 32.57 15.09 3.36
N GLY A 124 33.49 16.04 3.19
CA GLY A 124 33.33 17.21 2.30
C GLY A 124 33.35 18.53 3.06
N THR A 125 33.07 19.64 2.36
CA THR A 125 33.15 21.00 2.93
C THR A 125 31.88 21.82 2.71
N MET A 126 31.42 21.90 1.46
CA MET A 126 30.17 22.57 1.07
C MET A 126 29.01 21.58 0.87
N GLN A 127 29.32 20.42 0.30
CA GLN A 127 28.42 19.28 0.20
C GLN A 127 28.98 18.15 1.06
N LEU A 128 28.27 17.84 2.14
CA LEU A 128 28.68 16.82 3.11
C LEU A 128 27.96 15.53 2.77
N ASN A 129 28.70 14.47 2.44
CA ASN A 129 28.16 13.20 2.00
C ASN A 129 28.49 12.06 2.97
N LYS A 130 27.55 11.13 3.12
CA LYS A 130 27.74 9.85 3.79
C LYS A 130 27.02 8.76 3.01
N LYS A 131 27.76 7.69 2.66
CA LYS A 131 27.17 6.48 2.10
C LYS A 131 26.37 5.75 3.18
N LEU A 132 25.13 5.40 2.86
CA LEU A 132 24.22 4.70 3.76
C LEU A 132 24.52 3.20 3.76
N VAL A 133 24.42 2.59 4.94
CA VAL A 133 24.43 1.14 5.12
C VAL A 133 22.99 0.68 5.34
N TYR A 134 22.64 -0.40 4.65
CA TYR A 134 21.32 -1.02 4.61
C TYR A 134 21.40 -2.45 5.15
N HIS A 135 20.50 -2.79 6.05
CA HIS A 135 20.21 -4.15 6.50
C HIS A 135 18.72 -4.35 6.25
N THR A 136 18.39 -4.63 4.99
CA THR A 136 17.01 -4.64 4.52
C THR A 136 16.34 -5.96 4.83
N ALA A 137 15.15 -5.89 5.43
CA ALA A 137 14.29 -7.04 5.65
C ALA A 137 13.06 -7.06 4.72
N LEU A 138 12.61 -8.26 4.38
CA LEU A 138 11.31 -8.51 3.78
C LEU A 138 10.41 -9.21 4.81
N VAL A 139 9.36 -8.54 5.24
CA VAL A 139 8.41 -9.06 6.24
C VAL A 139 7.14 -9.49 5.52
N LEU A 140 6.83 -10.79 5.56
CA LEU A 140 5.74 -11.42 4.82
C LEU A 140 4.64 -11.84 5.79
N GLY A 141 3.51 -11.12 5.75
CA GLY A 141 2.38 -11.36 6.62
C GLY A 141 1.59 -12.64 6.32
N GLY A 142 0.85 -13.12 7.32
CA GLY A 142 -0.10 -14.22 7.14
C GLY A 142 -1.39 -13.79 6.42
N GLY A 143 -1.96 -14.69 5.62
CA GLY A 143 -3.21 -14.44 4.87
C GLY A 143 -3.68 -15.50 3.89
N GLY A 144 -3.16 -16.74 3.94
CA GLY A 144 -3.60 -17.85 3.10
C GLY A 144 -3.56 -17.53 1.59
N ALA A 145 -4.71 -17.62 0.91
CA ALA A 145 -4.85 -17.39 -0.53
C ALA A 145 -4.44 -15.99 -1.01
N HIS A 146 -4.25 -15.03 -0.10
CA HIS A 146 -3.73 -13.71 -0.45
C HIS A 146 -2.23 -13.69 -0.79
N GLY A 147 -1.51 -14.81 -0.60
CA GLY A 147 -0.05 -14.89 -0.80
C GLY A 147 0.44 -14.56 -2.21
N ALA A 148 -0.39 -14.71 -3.25
CA ALA A 148 -0.09 -14.27 -4.61
C ALA A 148 0.39 -12.80 -4.67
N TYR A 149 -0.20 -11.93 -3.85
CA TYR A 149 0.20 -10.52 -3.74
C TYR A 149 1.66 -10.35 -3.31
N GLN A 150 2.17 -11.21 -2.42
CA GLN A 150 3.54 -11.12 -1.92
C GLN A 150 4.57 -11.41 -3.01
N ILE A 151 4.27 -12.37 -3.90
CA ILE A 151 5.14 -12.69 -5.03
C ILE A 151 5.15 -11.54 -6.05
N GLY A 152 4.02 -10.87 -6.28
CA GLY A 152 3.98 -9.65 -7.08
C GLY A 152 4.85 -8.53 -6.50
N VAL A 153 4.80 -8.33 -5.18
CA VAL A 153 5.69 -7.38 -4.48
C VAL A 153 7.15 -7.76 -4.67
N TRP A 154 7.51 -9.04 -4.48
CA TRP A 154 8.87 -9.53 -4.68
C TRP A 154 9.35 -9.31 -6.11
N GLN A 155 8.50 -9.53 -7.12
CA GLN A 155 8.82 -9.25 -8.52
C GLN A 155 9.27 -7.80 -8.72
N ALA A 156 8.49 -6.84 -8.23
CA ALA A 156 8.83 -5.41 -8.36
C ALA A 156 10.12 -5.04 -7.61
N LEU A 157 10.36 -5.63 -6.43
CA LEU A 157 11.59 -5.42 -5.65
C LEU A 157 12.82 -5.98 -6.39
N LYS A 158 12.71 -7.20 -6.93
CA LYS A 158 13.79 -7.87 -7.67
C LYS A 158 14.19 -7.09 -8.92
N GLU A 159 13.20 -6.58 -9.68
CA GLU A 159 13.45 -5.72 -10.85
C GLU A 159 14.16 -4.40 -10.52
N HIS A 160 14.07 -3.93 -9.27
CA HIS A 160 14.76 -2.73 -8.79
C HIS A 160 16.09 -3.05 -8.08
N ASN A 161 16.56 -4.29 -8.17
CA ASN A 161 17.78 -4.77 -7.52
C ASN A 161 17.78 -4.57 -5.99
N ILE A 162 16.60 -4.50 -5.36
CA ILE A 162 16.51 -4.39 -3.90
C ILE A 162 16.84 -5.76 -3.31
N GLN A 163 17.98 -5.83 -2.63
CA GLN A 163 18.43 -7.00 -1.89
C GLN A 163 17.88 -6.97 -0.47
N PHE A 164 17.66 -8.14 0.13
CA PHE A 164 17.27 -8.29 1.53
C PHE A 164 18.12 -9.38 2.16
N GLU A 165 18.54 -9.14 3.41
CA GLU A 165 19.38 -10.04 4.20
C GLU A 165 18.55 -10.88 5.18
N ILE A 166 17.32 -10.44 5.43
CA ILE A 166 16.40 -11.05 6.40
C ILE A 166 15.03 -11.20 5.74
N ILE A 167 14.47 -12.41 5.80
CA ILE A 167 13.07 -12.67 5.51
C ILE A 167 12.40 -13.14 6.80
N THR A 168 11.26 -12.55 7.14
CA THR A 168 10.40 -13.04 8.21
C THR A 168 9.04 -13.38 7.63
N GLY A 169 8.52 -14.56 7.98
CA GLY A 169 7.30 -15.09 7.36
C GLY A 169 6.35 -15.69 8.38
N THR A 170 5.06 -15.45 8.20
CA THR A 170 4.00 -16.10 8.98
C THR A 170 2.96 -16.68 8.04
N SER A 171 2.51 -17.91 8.30
CA SER A 171 1.50 -18.59 7.46
C SER A 171 1.97 -18.69 6.01
N VAL A 172 1.15 -18.25 5.05
CA VAL A 172 1.56 -18.13 3.65
C VAL A 172 2.84 -17.30 3.45
N GLY A 173 3.14 -16.36 4.35
CA GLY A 173 4.40 -15.62 4.33
C GLY A 173 5.63 -16.50 4.62
N ALA A 174 5.49 -17.57 5.40
CA ALA A 174 6.57 -18.55 5.60
C ALA A 174 6.78 -19.40 4.33
N LEU A 175 5.70 -19.84 3.69
CA LEU A 175 5.74 -20.57 2.42
C LEU A 175 6.40 -19.71 1.32
N ASN A 176 5.93 -18.48 1.14
CA ASN A 176 6.51 -17.55 0.18
C ASN A 176 7.93 -17.14 0.57
N GLY A 177 8.25 -17.00 1.85
CA GLY A 177 9.61 -16.74 2.32
C GLY A 177 10.59 -17.83 1.87
N ALA A 178 10.19 -19.10 1.93
CA ALA A 178 10.98 -20.21 1.43
C ALA A 178 11.09 -20.22 -0.11
N LEU A 179 10.02 -19.87 -0.84
CA LEU A 179 10.09 -19.71 -2.31
C LEU A 179 11.04 -18.58 -2.71
N ILE A 180 10.94 -17.44 -2.04
CA ILE A 180 11.77 -16.25 -2.30
C ILE A 180 13.24 -16.53 -1.98
N LEU A 181 13.52 -17.24 -0.88
CA LEU A 181 14.88 -17.60 -0.46
C LEU A 181 15.64 -18.41 -1.53
N GLN A 182 14.94 -19.24 -2.31
CA GLN A 182 15.52 -20.01 -3.41
C GLN A 182 15.84 -19.15 -4.64
N GLY A 183 15.23 -17.97 -4.77
CA GLY A 183 15.54 -17.01 -5.84
C GLY A 183 14.85 -17.26 -7.20
N ASP A 184 14.11 -18.36 -7.34
CA ASP A 184 13.40 -18.75 -8.56
C ASP A 184 12.03 -18.04 -8.68
N MET A 185 12.05 -16.91 -9.39
CA MET A 185 10.87 -16.07 -9.61
C MET A 185 9.84 -16.76 -10.51
N GLU A 186 10.29 -17.42 -11.58
CA GLU A 186 9.42 -18.01 -12.58
C GLU A 186 8.63 -19.17 -11.99
N LYS A 187 9.29 -20.02 -11.20
CA LYS A 187 8.64 -21.10 -10.45
C LYS A 187 7.61 -20.55 -9.46
N ALA A 188 7.95 -19.53 -8.68
CA ALA A 188 7.04 -18.93 -7.70
C ALA A 188 5.79 -18.32 -8.37
N VAL A 189 5.98 -17.55 -9.45
CA VAL A 189 4.87 -16.96 -10.22
C VAL A 189 4.03 -18.07 -10.88
N GLY A 190 4.66 -19.05 -11.51
CA GLY A 190 4.00 -20.17 -12.17
C GLY A 190 3.14 -21.00 -11.22
N LEU A 191 3.64 -21.27 -10.01
CA LEU A 191 2.90 -21.95 -8.95
C LEU A 191 1.64 -21.17 -8.58
N TRP A 192 1.77 -19.88 -8.23
CA TRP A 192 0.64 -19.06 -7.78
C TRP A 192 -0.43 -18.85 -8.86
N LYS A 193 -0.04 -18.72 -10.13
CA LYS A 193 -0.99 -18.58 -11.25
C LYS A 193 -1.92 -19.78 -11.39
N LYS A 194 -1.45 -20.99 -11.05
CA LYS A 194 -2.20 -22.25 -11.21
C LYS A 194 -2.86 -22.73 -9.93
N LEU A 195 -2.46 -22.21 -8.78
CA LEU A 195 -2.88 -22.70 -7.47
C LEU A 195 -4.40 -22.58 -7.26
N SER A 196 -5.01 -23.68 -6.82
CA SER A 196 -6.45 -23.80 -6.54
C SER A 196 -6.70 -24.42 -5.15
N THR A 197 -7.92 -24.28 -4.62
CA THR A 197 -8.25 -24.74 -3.25
C THR A 197 -7.94 -26.23 -3.06
N ARG A 198 -8.24 -27.08 -4.05
CA ARG A 198 -8.02 -28.53 -4.01
C ARG A 198 -6.53 -28.92 -4.01
N GLN A 199 -5.66 -28.07 -4.52
CA GLN A 199 -4.20 -28.31 -4.47
C GLN A 199 -3.60 -27.98 -3.11
N VAL A 200 -4.31 -27.22 -2.26
CA VAL A 200 -3.87 -26.84 -0.91
C VAL A 200 -4.54 -27.71 0.15
N LEU A 201 -5.82 -28.00 -0.02
CA LEU A 201 -6.67 -28.70 0.97
C LEU A 201 -7.27 -29.97 0.37
N ALA A 202 -7.23 -31.07 1.12
CA ALA A 202 -7.86 -32.32 0.73
C ALA A 202 -9.39 -32.23 0.89
N LEU A 203 -10.06 -31.64 -0.10
CA LEU A 203 -11.51 -31.58 -0.18
C LEU A 203 -12.04 -32.82 -0.92
N PRO A 204 -13.21 -33.38 -0.55
CA PRO A 204 -13.86 -34.46 -1.30
C PRO A 204 -14.11 -34.06 -2.76
N GLU A 205 -14.19 -35.06 -3.64
CA GLU A 205 -14.62 -34.83 -5.03
C GLU A 205 -16.00 -34.17 -5.06
N MET A 206 -16.13 -33.14 -5.88
CA MET A 206 -17.37 -32.40 -6.08
C MET A 206 -17.60 -32.21 -7.58
N ALA A 207 -18.87 -32.06 -7.97
CA ALA A 207 -19.21 -31.60 -9.31
C ALA A 207 -18.47 -30.29 -9.60
N ASP A 208 -17.88 -30.18 -10.78
CA ASP A 208 -17.30 -28.91 -11.22
C ASP A 208 -18.44 -27.94 -11.52
N VAL A 209 -18.46 -26.84 -10.78
CA VAL A 209 -19.47 -25.78 -10.90
C VAL A 209 -18.81 -24.54 -11.47
N GLU A 210 -19.23 -24.16 -12.68
CA GLU A 210 -18.74 -22.96 -13.35
C GLU A 210 -19.12 -21.68 -12.58
N ASP A 211 -20.35 -21.63 -12.05
CA ASP A 211 -20.85 -20.49 -11.29
C ASP A 211 -20.02 -20.23 -10.01
N LEU A 212 -19.38 -19.05 -9.96
CA LEU A 212 -18.51 -18.61 -8.87
C LEU A 212 -19.21 -18.52 -7.51
N ARG A 213 -20.52 -18.30 -7.50
CA ARG A 213 -21.29 -18.13 -6.26
C ARG A 213 -21.67 -19.49 -5.68
N GLU A 214 -22.14 -20.41 -6.50
CA GLU A 214 -22.43 -21.77 -6.08
C GLU A 214 -21.15 -22.49 -5.62
N ARG A 215 -20.05 -22.37 -6.38
CA ARG A 215 -18.72 -22.86 -5.97
C ARG A 215 -18.29 -22.31 -4.60
N PHE A 216 -18.44 -21.00 -4.39
CA PHE A 216 -18.16 -20.37 -3.09
C PHE A 216 -18.90 -21.01 -1.93
N TYR A 217 -20.21 -21.22 -2.09
CA TYR A 217 -21.04 -21.78 -1.01
C TYR A 217 -20.73 -23.25 -0.77
N GLN A 218 -20.47 -24.03 -1.82
CA GLN A 218 -20.10 -25.44 -1.73
C GLN A 218 -18.79 -25.63 -0.97
N GLU A 219 -17.71 -24.95 -1.40
CA GLU A 219 -16.39 -25.07 -0.75
C GLU A 219 -16.46 -24.66 0.73
N ARG A 220 -17.15 -23.56 1.03
CA ARG A 220 -17.26 -23.06 2.42
C ARG A 220 -18.06 -23.99 3.32
N ARG A 221 -19.17 -24.56 2.84
CA ARG A 221 -19.98 -25.52 3.60
C ARG A 221 -19.14 -26.74 3.96
N GLN A 222 -18.37 -27.25 3.01
CA GLN A 222 -17.54 -28.42 3.23
C GLN A 222 -16.41 -28.16 4.23
N MET A 223 -15.69 -27.05 4.10
CA MET A 223 -14.64 -26.67 5.07
C MET A 223 -15.20 -26.59 6.51
N THR A 224 -16.41 -26.04 6.65
CA THR A 224 -17.07 -25.94 7.96
C THR A 224 -17.41 -27.32 8.52
N LYS A 225 -17.95 -28.23 7.70
CA LYS A 225 -18.29 -29.60 8.09
C LYS A 225 -17.05 -30.39 8.54
N THR A 226 -15.98 -30.39 7.75
CA THR A 226 -14.75 -31.13 8.05
C THR A 226 -14.02 -30.58 9.27
N ALA A 227 -13.99 -29.26 9.47
CA ALA A 227 -13.40 -28.65 10.66
C ALA A 227 -14.10 -29.09 11.96
N LEU A 228 -15.43 -29.26 11.92
CA LEU A 228 -16.24 -29.66 13.08
C LEU A 228 -16.13 -31.16 13.40
N VAL A 229 -15.98 -32.01 12.37
CA VAL A 229 -16.09 -33.48 12.52
C VAL A 229 -14.73 -34.17 12.60
N GLU A 230 -13.72 -33.68 11.88
CA GLU A 230 -12.44 -34.40 11.67
C GLU A 230 -11.23 -33.71 12.34
N GLY A 231 -11.44 -32.60 13.05
CA GLY A 231 -10.36 -31.82 13.67
C GLY A 231 -9.54 -30.99 12.67
N GLY A 232 -10.11 -30.72 11.50
CA GLY A 232 -9.56 -29.88 10.43
C GLY A 232 -9.30 -30.63 9.13
N VAL A 233 -9.31 -29.89 8.01
CA VAL A 233 -9.06 -30.47 6.68
C VAL A 233 -7.59 -30.89 6.58
N SER A 234 -7.33 -32.09 6.05
CA SER A 234 -5.97 -32.58 5.82
C SER A 234 -5.22 -31.65 4.86
N SER A 235 -4.01 -31.27 5.26
CA SER A 235 -3.08 -30.46 4.47
C SER A 235 -2.11 -31.32 3.64
N ALA A 236 -2.40 -32.61 3.41
CA ALA A 236 -1.56 -33.49 2.62
C ALA A 236 -1.25 -32.97 1.19
N PRO A 237 -2.21 -32.35 0.47
CA PRO A 237 -1.91 -31.71 -0.82
C PRO A 237 -0.89 -30.57 -0.70
N LEU A 238 -1.03 -29.71 0.31
CA LEU A 238 -0.04 -28.67 0.61
C LEU A 238 1.32 -29.25 0.97
N GLU A 239 1.38 -30.33 1.76
CA GLU A 239 2.65 -31.01 2.07
C GLU A 239 3.33 -31.54 0.81
N LYS A 240 2.57 -32.12 -0.12
CA LYS A 240 3.08 -32.54 -1.42
C LYS A 240 3.64 -31.36 -2.23
N LEU A 241 2.88 -30.25 -2.31
CA LEU A 241 3.35 -29.03 -2.96
C LEU A 241 4.65 -28.51 -2.36
N VAL A 242 4.76 -28.48 -1.02
CA VAL A 242 5.98 -28.05 -0.32
C VAL A 242 7.16 -28.94 -0.69
N LYS A 243 6.99 -30.27 -0.67
CA LYS A 243 8.06 -31.22 -1.03
C LYS A 243 8.50 -31.10 -2.49
N GLU A 244 7.57 -30.87 -3.41
CA GLU A 244 7.86 -30.76 -4.85
C GLU A 244 8.49 -29.40 -5.21
N ASN A 245 8.23 -28.35 -4.43
CA ASN A 245 8.62 -26.99 -4.79
C ASN A 245 9.80 -26.43 -3.99
N LEU A 246 10.20 -27.06 -2.88
CA LEU A 246 11.31 -26.59 -2.05
C LEU A 246 12.57 -27.44 -2.23
N ASP A 247 13.68 -26.78 -2.58
CA ASP A 247 15.02 -27.33 -2.49
C ASP A 247 15.59 -27.10 -1.09
N LEU A 248 15.69 -28.17 -0.30
CA LEU A 248 16.14 -28.09 1.10
C LEU A 248 17.61 -27.67 1.24
N SER A 249 18.44 -27.99 0.25
CA SER A 249 19.85 -27.60 0.25
C SER A 249 19.98 -26.09 0.08
N LEU A 250 19.24 -25.51 -0.86
CA LEU A 250 19.18 -24.05 -1.04
C LEU A 250 18.65 -23.35 0.21
N LEU A 251 17.61 -23.89 0.85
CA LEU A 251 17.08 -23.29 2.09
C LEU A 251 18.07 -23.38 3.25
N LYS A 252 18.75 -24.53 3.42
CA LYS A 252 19.64 -24.81 4.54
C LYS A 252 20.94 -24.01 4.47
N TYR A 253 21.54 -23.92 3.30
CA TYR A 253 22.90 -23.41 3.11
C TYR A 253 22.96 -22.01 2.50
N ASN A 254 21.84 -21.30 2.37
CA ASN A 254 21.85 -19.90 1.95
C ASN A 254 22.52 -19.01 3.01
N SER A 255 23.70 -18.50 2.68
CA SER A 255 24.50 -17.63 3.56
C SER A 255 24.17 -16.15 3.42
N LYS A 256 23.41 -15.75 2.39
CA LYS A 256 23.11 -14.34 2.09
C LYS A 256 21.84 -13.86 2.79
N ILE A 257 20.85 -14.74 2.92
CA ILE A 257 19.52 -14.38 3.41
C ILE A 257 19.14 -15.34 4.54
N ARG A 258 18.74 -14.79 5.68
CA ARG A 258 18.25 -15.53 6.85
C ARG A 258 16.72 -15.57 6.83
N LEU A 259 16.11 -16.74 6.99
CA LEU A 259 14.65 -16.92 6.99
C LEU A 259 14.17 -17.30 8.38
N TYR A 260 13.24 -16.51 8.92
CA TYR A 260 12.56 -16.75 10.17
C TYR A 260 11.09 -17.01 9.92
N THR A 261 10.55 -18.05 10.52
CA THR A 261 9.12 -18.39 10.44
C THR A 261 8.49 -18.33 11.83
N VAL A 262 7.18 -18.04 11.88
CA VAL A 262 6.43 -18.01 13.14
C VAL A 262 5.39 -19.11 13.17
N SER A 263 5.35 -19.87 14.25
CA SER A 263 4.29 -20.85 14.54
C SER A 263 3.74 -20.62 15.95
N THR A 264 2.58 -21.22 16.23
CA THR A 264 1.94 -21.19 17.56
C THR A 264 1.98 -22.58 18.16
N LYS A 265 2.70 -22.77 19.27
CA LYS A 265 2.74 -24.04 20.01
C LYS A 265 1.41 -24.29 20.73
N LEU A 266 0.90 -25.52 20.67
CA LEU A 266 -0.32 -25.95 21.36
C LEU A 266 0.00 -26.91 22.52
N PRO A 267 -0.75 -26.87 23.64
CA PRO A 267 -1.92 -26.02 23.89
C PRO A 267 -1.59 -24.64 24.50
N GLU A 268 -0.33 -24.34 24.81
CA GLU A 268 0.09 -23.12 25.52
C GLU A 268 -0.18 -21.83 24.72
N LEU A 269 -0.47 -21.99 23.43
CA LEU A 269 -0.53 -20.93 22.44
C LEU A 269 0.76 -20.13 22.42
N ALA A 270 1.94 -20.69 22.71
CA ALA A 270 3.18 -19.89 22.75
C ALA A 270 3.63 -19.51 21.33
N GLU A 271 4.15 -18.28 21.14
CA GLU A 271 4.84 -17.90 19.90
C GLU A 271 6.15 -18.68 19.79
N VAL A 272 6.39 -19.30 18.64
CA VAL A 272 7.64 -19.99 18.34
C VAL A 272 8.21 -19.42 17.06
N VAL A 273 9.38 -18.79 17.19
CA VAL A 273 10.17 -18.26 16.09
C VAL A 273 11.22 -19.28 15.70
N THR A 274 11.24 -19.67 14.42
CA THR A 274 12.16 -20.67 13.90
C THR A 274 13.06 -20.06 12.84
N ALA A 275 14.35 -19.99 13.11
CA ALA A 275 15.38 -19.68 12.11
C ALA A 275 15.63 -20.93 11.24
N ILE A 276 15.11 -20.92 10.01
CA ILE A 276 15.04 -22.12 9.15
C ILE A 276 16.41 -22.73 8.89
N GLN A 277 17.40 -21.91 8.58
CA GLN A 277 18.79 -22.31 8.32
C GLN A 277 19.43 -23.03 9.54
N GLN A 278 18.95 -22.77 10.76
CA GLN A 278 19.49 -23.37 11.98
C GLN A 278 18.81 -24.72 12.34
N THR A 279 17.68 -25.04 11.72
CA THR A 279 16.97 -26.30 11.94
C THR A 279 17.64 -27.48 11.23
N LYS A 280 17.26 -28.73 11.58
CA LYS A 280 17.70 -29.89 10.80
C LYS A 280 17.08 -29.85 9.40
N THR A 281 17.84 -30.26 8.38
CA THR A 281 17.42 -30.15 6.97
C THR A 281 16.09 -30.85 6.72
N GLU A 282 15.89 -32.02 7.32
CA GLU A 282 14.67 -32.83 7.24
C GLU A 282 13.47 -32.21 7.96
N GLU A 283 13.67 -31.32 8.93
CA GLU A 283 12.61 -30.63 9.68
C GLU A 283 12.18 -29.31 9.01
N ILE A 284 12.92 -28.80 8.02
CA ILE A 284 12.61 -27.53 7.34
C ILE A 284 11.16 -27.50 6.79
N PRO A 285 10.69 -28.53 6.04
CA PRO A 285 9.30 -28.56 5.57
C PRO A 285 8.29 -28.52 6.71
N ASP A 286 8.57 -29.19 7.82
CA ASP A 286 7.68 -29.25 8.97
C ASP A 286 7.49 -27.90 9.63
N TRP A 287 8.57 -27.13 9.80
CA TRP A 287 8.50 -25.78 10.38
C TRP A 287 7.76 -24.79 9.48
N ILE A 288 7.95 -24.89 8.17
CA ILE A 288 7.21 -24.07 7.19
C ILE A 288 5.71 -24.44 7.22
N LEU A 289 5.38 -25.73 7.22
CA LEU A 289 3.99 -26.22 7.28
C LEU A 289 3.32 -25.88 8.63
N ALA A 290 4.05 -25.98 9.74
CA ALA A 290 3.56 -25.58 11.06
C ALA A 290 3.13 -24.12 11.07
N SER A 291 3.92 -23.23 10.45
CA SER A 291 3.58 -21.82 10.31
C SER A 291 2.28 -21.57 9.55
N ALA A 292 1.91 -22.43 8.60
CA ALA A 292 0.75 -22.33 7.70
C ALA A 292 -0.45 -23.23 8.07
N SER A 293 -0.39 -23.91 9.21
CA SER A 293 -1.43 -24.85 9.67
C SER A 293 -2.58 -24.12 10.39
N PHE A 294 -3.53 -23.53 9.65
CA PHE A 294 -4.62 -22.70 10.19
C PHE A 294 -5.73 -23.51 10.90
N TYR A 295 -5.43 -24.04 12.09
CA TYR A 295 -6.33 -24.86 12.90
C TYR A 295 -7.49 -24.07 13.54
N PRO A 296 -8.76 -24.52 13.46
CA PRO A 296 -9.21 -25.86 13.07
C PRO A 296 -9.61 -25.98 11.60
N ALA A 297 -9.42 -24.97 10.75
CA ALA A 297 -9.74 -25.11 9.32
C ALA A 297 -8.80 -26.13 8.65
N MET A 298 -7.55 -26.18 9.10
CA MET A 298 -6.52 -27.14 8.70
C MET A 298 -6.04 -27.92 9.92
N ALA A 299 -5.59 -29.17 9.73
CA ALA A 299 -4.95 -29.92 10.81
C ALA A 299 -3.67 -29.21 11.32
N TYR A 300 -3.38 -29.33 12.61
CA TYR A 300 -2.11 -28.85 13.20
C TYR A 300 -0.93 -29.75 12.77
N ARG A 301 0.30 -29.22 12.75
CA ARG A 301 1.53 -30.00 12.50
C ARG A 301 2.09 -30.54 13.80
N LYS A 302 2.56 -31.80 13.79
CA LYS A 302 3.33 -32.37 14.91
C LYS A 302 4.81 -32.33 14.56
N ILE A 303 5.63 -31.79 15.46
CA ILE A 303 7.10 -31.79 15.34
C ILE A 303 7.65 -32.32 16.66
N GLY A 304 8.31 -33.48 16.59
CA GLY A 304 8.63 -34.27 17.79
C GLY A 304 7.36 -34.61 18.58
N LYS A 305 7.36 -34.29 19.88
CA LYS A 305 6.21 -34.52 20.78
C LYS A 305 5.20 -33.36 20.82
N ASN A 306 5.53 -32.22 20.21
CA ASN A 306 4.76 -30.99 20.32
C ASN A 306 3.83 -30.81 19.11
N LYS A 307 2.75 -30.05 19.31
CA LYS A 307 1.78 -29.66 18.28
C LYS A 307 1.92 -28.17 17.97
N TYR A 308 1.81 -27.81 16.71
CA TYR A 308 1.98 -26.45 16.22
C TYR A 308 0.88 -26.08 15.24
N ALA A 309 0.36 -24.87 15.37
CA ALA A 309 -0.61 -24.25 14.47
C ALA A 309 -0.04 -22.96 13.88
N ASP A 310 -0.84 -22.33 13.01
CA ASP A 310 -0.48 -21.13 12.26
C ASP A 310 0.09 -20.02 13.17
N GLY A 311 1.16 -19.37 12.73
CA GLY A 311 1.79 -18.29 13.50
C GLY A 311 0.93 -17.04 13.62
N GLY A 312 -0.06 -16.88 12.74
CA GLY A 312 -0.99 -15.76 12.68
C GLY A 312 -1.84 -15.60 13.94
N TYR A 313 -1.99 -16.65 14.76
CA TYR A 313 -2.64 -16.54 16.08
C TYR A 313 -1.86 -15.68 17.08
N ARG A 314 -0.54 -15.51 16.88
CA ARG A 314 0.33 -14.73 17.77
C ARG A 314 0.94 -13.51 17.11
N ASN A 315 1.46 -13.67 15.91
CA ASN A 315 2.19 -12.61 15.25
C ASN A 315 2.01 -12.69 13.74
N LYS A 316 0.93 -12.09 13.24
CA LYS A 316 0.62 -12.10 11.82
C LYS A 316 1.64 -11.36 10.96
N ILE A 317 2.33 -10.35 11.51
CA ILE A 317 3.27 -9.48 10.80
C ILE A 317 4.58 -9.43 11.63
N PRO A 318 5.53 -10.33 11.39
CA PRO A 318 6.70 -10.55 12.27
C PRO A 318 7.82 -9.50 12.11
N ILE A 319 7.47 -8.21 12.11
CA ILE A 319 8.41 -7.09 11.97
C ILE A 319 9.35 -6.95 13.18
N ASP A 320 8.93 -7.36 14.38
CA ASP A 320 9.79 -7.38 15.56
C ASP A 320 10.99 -8.29 15.40
N ILE A 321 10.81 -9.43 14.74
CA ILE A 321 11.89 -10.38 14.48
C ILE A 321 12.93 -9.72 13.57
N ALA A 322 12.49 -9.04 12.50
CA ALA A 322 13.41 -8.33 11.62
C ALA A 322 14.22 -7.24 12.36
N ILE A 323 13.57 -6.47 13.23
CA ILE A 323 14.23 -5.44 14.05
C ILE A 323 15.25 -6.07 15.00
N ASN A 324 14.87 -7.15 15.68
CA ASN A 324 15.75 -7.86 16.63
C ASN A 324 16.96 -8.48 15.93
N GLU A 325 16.82 -8.89 14.67
CA GLU A 325 17.89 -9.47 13.85
C GLU A 325 18.78 -8.42 13.15
N GLY A 326 18.61 -7.14 13.51
CA GLY A 326 19.49 -6.05 13.10
C GLY A 326 19.04 -5.29 11.85
N ALA A 327 17.81 -5.50 11.37
CA ALA A 327 17.32 -4.76 10.21
C ALA A 327 17.26 -3.25 10.50
N THR A 328 17.75 -2.45 9.55
CA THR A 328 17.63 -0.98 9.58
C THR A 328 16.36 -0.50 8.89
N GLU A 329 15.85 -1.30 7.96
CA GLU A 329 14.60 -1.06 7.27
C GLU A 329 13.87 -2.34 6.85
N ALA A 330 12.57 -2.23 6.59
CA ALA A 330 11.79 -3.35 6.08
C ALA A 330 10.72 -2.97 5.05
N PHE A 331 10.58 -3.83 4.03
CA PHE A 331 9.37 -3.91 3.23
C PHE A 331 8.36 -4.82 3.93
N VAL A 332 7.28 -4.24 4.44
CA VAL A 332 6.27 -4.96 5.25
C VAL A 332 5.06 -5.28 4.39
N VAL A 333 4.98 -6.52 3.92
CA VAL A 333 3.93 -7.01 3.03
C VAL A 333 2.76 -7.54 3.84
N ASP A 334 1.84 -6.66 4.18
CA ASP A 334 0.60 -6.98 4.88
C ASP A 334 -0.50 -7.34 3.88
N VAL A 335 -0.79 -8.63 3.80
CA VAL A 335 -1.86 -9.21 2.96
C VAL A 335 -3.22 -9.26 3.67
N GLN A 336 -3.38 -8.57 4.79
CA GLN A 336 -4.66 -8.37 5.47
C GLN A 336 -5.33 -9.69 5.92
N GLY A 337 -4.55 -10.71 6.29
CA GLY A 337 -5.06 -11.98 6.80
C GLY A 337 -5.69 -11.87 8.20
N PRO A 338 -6.30 -12.96 8.70
CA PRO A 338 -6.85 -13.02 10.04
C PRO A 338 -5.76 -13.06 11.13
N GLY A 339 -6.13 -12.73 12.36
CA GLY A 339 -5.24 -12.80 13.53
C GLY A 339 -4.67 -11.44 13.97
N PRO A 340 -4.17 -11.37 15.22
CA PRO A 340 -3.65 -10.13 15.79
C PRO A 340 -2.35 -9.69 15.13
N ALA A 341 -2.20 -8.38 14.97
CA ALA A 341 -0.89 -7.76 14.79
C ALA A 341 -0.26 -7.55 16.18
N LYS A 342 0.89 -8.17 16.43
CA LYS A 342 1.64 -8.00 17.68
C LYS A 342 1.98 -6.53 17.87
N ARG A 343 1.71 -5.98 19.06
CA ARG A 343 2.09 -4.60 19.38
C ARG A 343 3.59 -4.55 19.64
N ILE A 344 4.30 -3.76 18.86
CA ILE A 344 5.76 -3.65 18.94
C ILE A 344 6.17 -2.18 19.06
N ARG A 345 7.28 -1.92 19.76
CA ARG A 345 7.88 -0.58 19.80
C ARG A 345 8.92 -0.47 18.71
N VAL A 346 8.54 0.13 17.58
CA VAL A 346 9.45 0.38 16.47
C VAL A 346 10.42 1.52 16.84
N PRO A 347 11.75 1.34 16.69
CA PRO A 347 12.72 2.41 16.87
C PRO A 347 12.45 3.59 15.92
N ASP A 348 12.71 4.82 16.36
CA ASP A 348 12.45 6.00 15.54
C ASP A 348 13.31 6.05 14.26
N THR A 349 14.49 5.42 14.30
CA THR A 349 15.43 5.28 13.20
C THR A 349 15.11 4.14 12.23
N PHE A 350 14.16 3.26 12.57
CA PHE A 350 13.79 2.13 11.72
C PHE A 350 12.76 2.56 10.67
N ILE A 351 13.09 2.39 9.40
CA ILE A 351 12.20 2.72 8.28
C ILE A 351 11.43 1.49 7.85
N HIS A 352 10.14 1.64 7.63
CA HIS A 352 9.37 0.56 7.02
C HIS A 352 8.38 1.09 6.01
N TRP A 353 8.30 0.41 4.88
CA TRP A 353 7.29 0.68 3.87
C TRP A 353 6.17 -0.33 4.04
N LYS A 354 4.97 0.17 4.30
CA LYS A 354 3.78 -0.66 4.31
C LYS A 354 3.39 -1.00 2.87
N CYS A 355 3.63 -2.24 2.47
CA CYS A 355 3.30 -2.79 1.17
C CYS A 355 1.94 -3.49 1.25
N GLN A 356 0.88 -2.69 1.35
CA GLN A 356 -0.51 -3.15 1.43
C GLN A 356 -1.33 -2.49 0.32
N THR A 357 -2.29 -3.23 -0.24
CA THR A 357 -3.28 -2.68 -1.17
C THR A 357 -4.54 -2.21 -0.44
N LEU A 358 -5.20 -1.17 -0.98
CA LEU A 358 -6.54 -0.78 -0.56
C LEU A 358 -7.63 -1.69 -1.16
N TRP A 359 -7.29 -2.45 -2.21
CA TRP A 359 -8.17 -3.45 -2.77
C TRP A 359 -8.26 -4.67 -1.87
N THR A 360 -9.41 -5.32 -1.95
CA THR A 360 -9.60 -6.63 -1.34
C THR A 360 -8.77 -7.65 -2.10
N LEU A 361 -8.19 -8.61 -1.39
CA LEU A 361 -7.42 -9.73 -1.97
C LEU A 361 -8.27 -10.99 -2.11
N GLY A 362 -9.52 -10.97 -1.68
CA GLY A 362 -10.51 -12.02 -1.94
C GLY A 362 -10.79 -12.84 -0.69
N SER A 363 -11.12 -14.11 -0.87
CA SER A 363 -11.26 -15.04 0.25
C SER A 363 -9.88 -15.48 0.71
N PHE A 364 -9.65 -15.55 2.02
CA PHE A 364 -8.35 -15.94 2.56
C PHE A 364 -8.09 -17.46 2.54
N LEU A 365 -9.14 -18.29 2.49
CA LEU A 365 -9.02 -19.77 2.46
C LEU A 365 -9.37 -20.41 1.12
N LEU A 366 -9.96 -19.65 0.20
CA LEU A 366 -10.35 -20.17 -1.12
C LEU A 366 -9.36 -19.65 -2.15
N PHE A 367 -8.68 -20.58 -2.82
CA PHE A 367 -7.65 -20.28 -3.81
C PHE A 367 -8.26 -20.43 -5.20
N ASP A 368 -8.13 -19.39 -6.01
CA ASP A 368 -8.69 -19.30 -7.36
C ASP A 368 -7.64 -18.72 -8.30
N SER A 369 -7.40 -19.39 -9.42
CA SER A 369 -6.31 -19.06 -10.35
C SER A 369 -6.45 -17.65 -10.93
N GLN A 370 -7.66 -17.25 -11.29
CA GLN A 370 -7.95 -15.91 -11.80
C GLN A 370 -7.73 -14.85 -10.72
N ARG A 371 -8.22 -15.10 -9.50
CA ARG A 371 -7.98 -14.19 -8.37
C ARG A 371 -6.50 -14.07 -8.03
N ASN A 372 -5.75 -15.16 -8.08
CA ASN A 372 -4.31 -15.16 -7.83
C ASN A 372 -3.56 -14.30 -8.86
N GLN A 373 -3.93 -14.39 -10.14
CA GLN A 373 -3.35 -13.55 -11.19
C GLN A 373 -3.61 -12.06 -10.95
N LEU A 374 -4.84 -11.70 -10.57
CA LEU A 374 -5.16 -10.32 -10.19
C LEU A 374 -4.34 -9.85 -8.98
N ASN A 375 -4.21 -10.70 -7.95
CA ASN A 375 -3.46 -10.37 -6.74
C ASN A 375 -1.95 -10.24 -6.99
N LEU A 376 -1.36 -11.09 -7.83
CA LEU A 376 0.02 -10.98 -8.31
C LEU A 376 0.24 -9.61 -8.96
N GLN A 377 -0.61 -9.26 -9.91
CA GLN A 377 -0.51 -7.99 -10.63
C GLN A 377 -0.70 -6.79 -9.71
N LEU A 378 -1.65 -6.87 -8.77
CA LEU A 378 -1.85 -5.85 -7.74
C LEU A 378 -0.60 -5.66 -6.87
N GLY A 379 -0.01 -6.76 -6.38
CA GLY A 379 1.21 -6.71 -5.57
C GLY A 379 2.37 -6.03 -6.30
N TYR A 380 2.55 -6.38 -7.57
CA TYR A 380 3.54 -5.77 -8.44
C TYR A 380 3.32 -4.25 -8.59
N LEU A 381 2.12 -3.83 -8.98
CA LEU A 381 1.82 -2.41 -9.23
C LEU A 381 1.85 -1.55 -7.96
N GLU A 382 1.35 -2.07 -6.83
CA GLU A 382 1.41 -1.37 -5.54
C GLU A 382 2.86 -1.14 -5.10
N MET A 383 3.73 -2.14 -5.30
CA MET A 383 5.13 -1.99 -4.98
C MET A 383 5.83 -1.00 -5.94
N LYS A 384 5.54 -1.03 -7.25
CA LYS A 384 6.06 -0.03 -8.20
C LYS A 384 5.63 1.40 -7.85
N LYS A 385 4.38 1.61 -7.41
CA LYS A 385 3.94 2.92 -6.86
C LYS A 385 4.77 3.32 -5.64
N ARG A 386 5.02 2.38 -4.73
CA ARG A 386 5.81 2.62 -3.51
C ARG A 386 7.27 2.97 -3.81
N LEU A 387 7.86 2.38 -4.85
CA LEU A 387 9.21 2.69 -5.34
C LEU A 387 9.27 4.01 -6.13
N GLY A 388 8.13 4.67 -6.36
CA GLY A 388 8.05 5.94 -7.07
C GLY A 388 8.09 5.84 -8.59
N CYS A 389 7.88 4.63 -9.15
CA CYS A 389 7.80 4.42 -10.60
C CYS A 389 6.46 4.92 -11.17
N TYR A 390 5.40 4.80 -10.37
CA TYR A 390 4.05 5.14 -10.76
C TYR A 390 3.36 5.99 -9.70
N TYR A 391 2.29 6.65 -10.12
CA TYR A 391 1.42 7.46 -9.28
C TYR A 391 0.06 6.78 -9.08
N GLY A 392 -0.77 7.35 -8.21
CA GLY A 392 -2.09 6.82 -7.88
C GLY A 392 -2.16 6.24 -6.48
N ASN A 393 -3.37 5.94 -6.03
CA ASN A 393 -3.63 5.35 -4.73
C ASN A 393 -4.45 4.06 -4.90
N TRP A 394 -5.65 4.15 -5.47
CA TRP A 394 -6.43 2.98 -5.85
C TRP A 394 -6.00 2.40 -7.20
N TYR A 395 -5.64 3.26 -8.14
CA TYR A 395 -5.20 2.86 -9.47
C TYR A 395 -3.72 3.19 -9.65
N THR A 396 -3.18 2.83 -10.80
CA THR A 396 -1.76 3.02 -11.13
C THR A 396 -1.68 3.82 -12.41
N PHE A 397 -0.86 4.87 -12.42
CA PHE A 397 -0.70 5.78 -13.56
C PHE A 397 0.78 6.10 -13.79
N ASP A 398 1.19 6.23 -15.06
CA ASP A 398 2.51 6.77 -15.41
C ASP A 398 2.64 8.26 -15.07
N SER A 399 1.54 9.01 -15.20
CA SER A 399 1.48 10.43 -14.87
C SER A 399 0.08 10.83 -14.45
N VAL A 400 -0.01 11.76 -13.50
CA VAL A 400 -1.29 12.29 -12.98
C VAL A 400 -1.47 13.79 -13.26
N LYS A 401 -0.57 14.39 -14.04
CA LYS A 401 -0.63 15.83 -14.38
C LYS A 401 -1.97 16.20 -15.00
N GLN A 402 -2.45 15.36 -15.91
CA GLN A 402 -3.70 15.56 -16.62
C GLN A 402 -4.93 15.51 -15.69
N ALA A 403 -4.92 14.67 -14.66
CA ALA A 403 -5.98 14.62 -13.66
C ALA A 403 -6.08 15.97 -12.91
N GLY A 404 -4.94 16.56 -12.55
CA GLY A 404 -4.88 17.88 -11.91
C GLY A 404 -5.26 19.04 -12.85
N THR A 405 -4.92 18.98 -14.14
CA THR A 405 -5.33 19.98 -15.13
C THR A 405 -6.84 19.94 -15.37
N CYS A 406 -7.38 18.76 -15.64
CA CYS A 406 -8.82 18.55 -15.85
C CYS A 406 -9.63 18.98 -14.62
N TRP A 407 -9.17 18.62 -13.41
CA TRP A 407 -9.83 19.03 -12.16
C TRP A 407 -9.88 20.55 -11.98
N ARG A 408 -8.82 21.28 -12.33
CA ARG A 408 -8.84 22.76 -12.29
C ARG A 408 -9.79 23.34 -13.32
N GLY A 409 -9.85 22.77 -14.52
CA GLY A 409 -10.84 23.12 -15.55
C GLY A 409 -12.27 22.95 -15.04
N PHE A 410 -12.56 21.80 -14.42
CA PHE A 410 -13.84 21.52 -13.78
C PHE A 410 -14.20 22.52 -12.68
N LEU A 411 -13.28 22.83 -11.76
CA LEU A 411 -13.54 23.84 -10.72
C LEU A 411 -13.80 25.23 -11.31
N SER A 412 -13.08 25.61 -12.37
CA SER A 412 -13.34 26.86 -13.08
C SER A 412 -14.72 26.84 -13.75
N TYR A 413 -15.15 25.71 -14.31
CA TYR A 413 -16.50 25.54 -14.86
C TYR A 413 -17.58 25.74 -13.79
N LEU A 414 -17.44 25.12 -12.61
CA LEU A 414 -18.40 25.29 -11.51
C LEU A 414 -18.53 26.77 -11.07
N ILE A 415 -17.41 27.49 -10.98
CA ILE A 415 -17.39 28.87 -10.49
C ILE A 415 -17.83 29.87 -11.56
N LYS A 416 -17.35 29.73 -12.80
CA LYS A 416 -17.56 30.74 -13.85
C LYS A 416 -18.84 30.49 -14.65
N GLU A 417 -19.10 29.24 -15.02
CA GLU A 417 -20.24 28.90 -15.88
C GLU A 417 -21.50 28.61 -15.05
N LEU A 418 -21.37 27.81 -13.98
CA LEU A 418 -22.51 27.49 -13.10
C LEU A 418 -22.69 28.50 -11.95
N GLN A 419 -21.72 29.41 -11.74
CA GLN A 419 -21.74 30.42 -10.69
C GLN A 419 -21.94 29.86 -9.27
N LEU A 420 -21.45 28.64 -9.01
CA LEU A 420 -21.58 27.96 -7.73
C LEU A 420 -20.52 28.41 -6.72
N GLU A 421 -20.91 28.50 -5.46
CA GLU A 421 -20.00 28.79 -4.35
C GLU A 421 -19.42 27.51 -3.77
N LEU A 422 -18.09 27.45 -3.69
CA LEU A 422 -17.34 26.29 -3.21
C LEU A 422 -16.75 26.50 -1.80
N SER A 423 -17.44 27.27 -0.95
CA SER A 423 -17.00 27.62 0.41
C SER A 423 -16.76 26.39 1.30
N PHE A 424 -17.44 25.28 1.03
CA PHE A 424 -17.26 24.01 1.74
C PHE A 424 -15.83 23.45 1.66
N PHE A 425 -15.02 23.79 0.64
CA PHE A 425 -13.60 23.41 0.58
C PHE A 425 -12.77 24.03 1.72
N LYS A 426 -13.23 25.12 2.34
CA LYS A 426 -12.58 25.72 3.51
C LYS A 426 -12.91 24.97 4.81
N THR A 427 -13.88 24.06 4.79
CA THR A 427 -14.33 23.34 5.98
C THR A 427 -13.55 22.06 6.20
N ILE A 428 -13.15 21.80 7.44
CA ILE A 428 -12.47 20.56 7.82
C ILE A 428 -13.36 19.33 7.61
N LYS A 429 -14.68 19.49 7.78
CA LYS A 429 -15.69 18.43 7.64
C LYS A 429 -15.70 17.83 6.24
N PHE A 430 -15.58 18.65 5.20
CA PHE A 430 -15.51 18.16 3.81
C PHE A 430 -14.29 17.25 3.61
N TRP A 431 -13.09 17.72 3.98
CA TRP A 431 -11.85 16.95 3.80
C TRP A 431 -11.85 15.67 4.65
N GLN A 432 -12.39 15.71 5.87
CA GLN A 432 -12.57 14.51 6.69
C GLN A 432 -13.50 13.49 6.00
N LYS A 433 -14.65 13.94 5.47
CA LYS A 433 -15.58 13.07 4.73
C LYS A 433 -14.91 12.47 3.49
N LEU A 434 -14.21 13.28 2.69
CA LEU A 434 -13.51 12.81 1.50
C LEU A 434 -12.40 11.81 1.83
N ARG A 435 -11.56 12.09 2.84
CA ARG A 435 -10.51 11.16 3.32
C ARG A 435 -11.12 9.84 3.84
N ASN A 436 -12.27 9.90 4.50
CA ASN A 436 -12.98 8.71 4.97
C ASN A 436 -13.53 7.84 3.83
N ILE A 437 -14.02 8.45 2.75
CA ILE A 437 -14.50 7.74 1.55
C ILE A 437 -13.32 7.19 0.75
N TYR A 438 -12.31 8.03 0.51
CA TYR A 438 -11.13 7.70 -0.28
C TYR A 438 -10.16 6.75 0.41
N LYS A 439 -10.25 6.62 1.75
CA LYS A 439 -9.37 5.79 2.60
C LYS A 439 -7.88 6.15 2.51
N ASN A 440 -7.59 7.40 2.16
CA ASN A 440 -6.25 7.94 2.21
C ASN A 440 -6.31 9.46 2.45
N ARG A 441 -5.16 10.05 2.75
CA ARG A 441 -4.96 11.47 2.81
C ARG A 441 -5.29 12.12 1.47
N VAL A 442 -6.09 13.17 1.52
CA VAL A 442 -6.42 14.03 0.39
C VAL A 442 -6.22 15.47 0.83
N GLU A 443 -5.51 16.21 -0.02
CA GLU A 443 -5.27 17.64 0.06
C GLU A 443 -5.75 18.31 -1.23
N PRO A 444 -5.94 19.63 -1.28
CA PRO A 444 -6.30 20.36 -2.51
C PRO A 444 -5.49 19.95 -3.75
N GLU A 445 -4.18 19.75 -3.61
CA GLU A 445 -3.26 19.35 -4.68
C GLU A 445 -3.49 17.93 -5.21
N THR A 446 -4.12 17.06 -4.41
CA THR A 446 -4.38 15.64 -4.75
C THR A 446 -5.86 15.34 -4.95
N CYS A 447 -6.75 16.31 -4.71
CA CYS A 447 -8.19 16.17 -4.80
C CYS A 447 -8.66 15.69 -6.17
N GLY A 448 -8.10 16.26 -7.26
CA GLY A 448 -8.47 15.86 -8.63
C GLY A 448 -8.20 14.39 -8.93
N LEU A 449 -7.04 13.87 -8.50
CA LEU A 449 -6.71 12.45 -8.63
C LEU A 449 -7.66 11.59 -7.78
N ALA A 450 -7.94 12.02 -6.55
CA ALA A 450 -8.87 11.29 -5.68
C ALA A 450 -10.28 11.20 -6.29
N MET A 451 -10.77 12.28 -6.90
CA MET A 451 -12.08 12.29 -7.57
C MET A 451 -12.10 11.40 -8.82
N LEU A 452 -11.04 11.41 -9.63
CA LEU A 452 -10.89 10.51 -10.77
C LEU A 452 -10.91 9.02 -10.33
N GLU A 453 -10.12 8.64 -9.33
CA GLU A 453 -10.09 7.26 -8.86
C GLU A 453 -11.42 6.82 -8.22
N LEU A 454 -12.13 7.73 -7.54
CA LEU A 454 -13.46 7.46 -7.02
C LEU A 454 -14.48 7.24 -8.15
N LEU A 455 -14.40 8.02 -9.23
CA LEU A 455 -15.20 7.77 -10.43
C LEU A 455 -14.85 6.41 -11.06
N ALA A 456 -13.57 6.13 -11.29
CA ALA A 456 -13.12 4.85 -11.82
C ALA A 456 -13.66 3.65 -11.02
N LYS A 457 -13.68 3.76 -9.68
CA LYS A 457 -14.28 2.76 -8.80
C LYS A 457 -15.80 2.64 -8.96
N LYS A 458 -16.52 3.76 -9.04
CA LYS A 458 -17.98 3.76 -9.29
C LYS A 458 -18.31 3.12 -10.65
N HIS A 459 -17.34 3.11 -11.56
CA HIS A 459 -17.39 2.53 -12.91
C HIS A 459 -16.74 1.14 -13.03
N PHE A 460 -16.40 0.48 -11.91
CA PHE A 460 -15.86 -0.89 -11.90
C PHE A 460 -14.59 -1.13 -12.73
N LEU A 461 -13.77 -0.10 -12.95
CA LEU A 461 -12.47 -0.30 -13.57
C LEU A 461 -11.58 -1.13 -12.63
N LEU A 462 -10.86 -2.11 -13.19
CA LEU A 462 -9.97 -2.98 -12.43
C LEU A 462 -8.61 -2.33 -12.18
N PRO A 463 -7.97 -2.55 -11.02
CA PRO A 463 -6.68 -1.96 -10.66
C PRO A 463 -5.46 -2.74 -11.19
N ASN A 464 -5.62 -3.56 -12.22
CA ASN A 464 -4.64 -4.56 -12.66
C ASN A 464 -3.69 -4.08 -13.76
N LYS A 465 -3.66 -2.78 -14.06
CA LYS A 465 -2.79 -2.22 -15.09
C LYS A 465 -2.42 -0.78 -14.78
N VAL A 466 -1.43 -0.30 -15.51
CA VAL A 466 -1.10 1.11 -15.56
C VAL A 466 -2.06 1.79 -16.53
N TYR A 467 -2.65 2.88 -16.10
CA TYR A 467 -3.61 3.67 -16.86
C TYR A 467 -2.96 4.98 -17.32
N GLU A 468 -3.22 5.34 -18.57
CA GLU A 468 -3.17 6.74 -18.97
C GLU A 468 -4.44 7.44 -18.46
N VAL A 469 -4.29 8.66 -17.93
CA VAL A 469 -5.41 9.41 -17.36
C VAL A 469 -6.50 9.68 -18.40
N ASP A 470 -6.13 10.10 -19.61
CA ASP A 470 -7.11 10.38 -20.66
C ASP A 470 -7.84 9.10 -21.07
N TRP A 471 -7.13 7.97 -21.19
CA TRP A 471 -7.77 6.69 -21.47
C TRP A 471 -8.77 6.28 -20.37
N MET A 472 -8.43 6.51 -19.09
CA MET A 472 -9.36 6.29 -17.98
C MET A 472 -10.60 7.19 -18.08
N PHE A 473 -10.45 8.47 -18.44
CA PHE A 473 -11.59 9.36 -18.69
C PHE A 473 -12.50 8.79 -19.78
N GLN A 474 -11.93 8.30 -20.89
CA GLN A 474 -12.71 7.70 -21.98
C GLN A 474 -13.48 6.47 -21.51
N MET A 475 -12.86 5.58 -20.74
CA MET A 475 -13.51 4.39 -20.18
C MET A 475 -14.69 4.77 -19.27
N ILE A 476 -14.47 5.71 -18.34
CA ILE A 476 -15.50 6.21 -17.43
C ILE A 476 -16.67 6.83 -18.20
N CYS A 477 -16.39 7.64 -19.24
CA CYS A 477 -17.42 8.34 -20.00
C CYS A 477 -18.22 7.42 -20.94
N ARG A 478 -17.58 6.38 -21.51
CA ARG A 478 -18.19 5.44 -22.47
C ARG A 478 -19.04 4.37 -21.81
N GLN A 479 -18.74 4.02 -20.56
CA GLN A 479 -19.49 2.97 -19.88
C GLN A 479 -20.94 3.43 -19.72
N ASP A 480 -21.83 2.86 -20.52
CA ASP A 480 -23.25 3.20 -20.50
C ASP A 480 -23.79 2.91 -19.10
N LYS A 481 -24.73 3.72 -18.63
CA LYS A 481 -25.28 3.64 -17.26
C LYS A 481 -25.98 2.29 -16.98
N LYS A 482 -26.01 1.34 -17.92
CA LYS A 482 -27.03 0.29 -18.08
C LYS A 482 -26.73 -1.09 -17.48
N SER A 483 -25.49 -1.43 -17.10
CA SER A 483 -25.22 -2.66 -16.31
C SER A 483 -23.78 -2.69 -15.80
N MET A 484 -23.51 -3.55 -14.82
CA MET A 484 -22.13 -3.97 -14.55
C MET A 484 -21.59 -4.68 -15.79
N PRO A 485 -20.27 -4.61 -16.09
CA PRO A 485 -19.70 -5.38 -17.19
C PRO A 485 -19.99 -6.87 -16.99
N ASP A 486 -20.53 -7.52 -18.02
CA ASP A 486 -20.95 -8.92 -17.97
C ASP A 486 -19.78 -9.87 -17.65
N ASP A 487 -18.56 -9.47 -18.02
CA ASP A 487 -17.32 -10.22 -17.84
C ASP A 487 -16.54 -9.86 -16.57
N LEU A 488 -17.02 -8.92 -15.73
CA LEU A 488 -16.26 -8.44 -14.57
C LEU A 488 -15.92 -9.58 -13.60
N LEU A 489 -16.88 -10.46 -13.33
CA LEU A 489 -16.66 -11.60 -12.43
C LEU A 489 -15.64 -12.58 -13.01
N ALA A 490 -15.64 -12.79 -14.32
CA ALA A 490 -14.67 -13.63 -15.00
C ALA A 490 -13.25 -13.03 -14.97
N GLN A 491 -13.11 -11.70 -14.98
CA GLN A 491 -11.82 -11.03 -14.85
C GLN A 491 -11.30 -10.98 -13.40
N VAL A 492 -12.20 -10.95 -12.41
CA VAL A 492 -11.85 -10.83 -10.98
C VAL A 492 -11.60 -12.18 -10.31
N GLY A 493 -12.31 -13.22 -10.77
CA GLY A 493 -12.30 -14.55 -10.15
C GLY A 493 -13.12 -14.61 -8.86
N GLN A 494 -12.76 -15.55 -7.99
CA GLN A 494 -13.52 -15.85 -6.78
C GLN A 494 -13.62 -14.65 -5.81
N LEU A 495 -14.86 -14.25 -5.50
CA LEU A 495 -15.13 -13.19 -4.53
C LEU A 495 -15.20 -13.72 -3.10
N SER A 496 -14.79 -12.87 -2.16
CA SER A 496 -15.01 -13.04 -0.72
C SER A 496 -16.48 -12.83 -0.32
N THR A 497 -16.80 -13.22 0.92
CA THR A 497 -18.13 -12.98 1.51
C THR A 497 -18.53 -11.50 1.47
N GLU A 498 -17.61 -10.59 1.79
CA GLU A 498 -17.88 -9.15 1.84
C GLU A 498 -18.04 -8.55 0.44
N GLU A 499 -17.25 -8.99 -0.53
CA GLU A 499 -17.40 -8.60 -1.94
C GLU A 499 -18.76 -9.05 -2.49
N TRP A 500 -19.18 -10.29 -2.25
CA TRP A 500 -20.50 -10.78 -2.66
C TRP A 500 -21.66 -9.97 -2.06
N ARG A 501 -21.53 -9.51 -0.81
CA ARG A 501 -22.52 -8.62 -0.19
C ARG A 501 -22.55 -7.26 -0.87
N ARG A 502 -21.39 -6.65 -1.11
CA ARG A 502 -21.27 -5.34 -1.78
C ARG A 502 -21.80 -5.39 -3.21
N TYR A 503 -21.45 -6.44 -3.94
CA TYR A 503 -21.93 -6.70 -5.30
C TYR A 503 -23.46 -6.70 -5.35
N ARG A 504 -24.13 -7.49 -4.51
CA ARG A 504 -25.61 -7.52 -4.43
C ARG A 504 -26.22 -6.19 -4.02
N LYS A 505 -25.66 -5.53 -3.01
CA LYS A 505 -26.14 -4.21 -2.56
C LYS A 505 -26.03 -3.16 -3.65
N TYR A 506 -25.00 -3.24 -4.49
CA TYR A 506 -24.84 -2.35 -5.64
C TYR A 506 -25.88 -2.63 -6.72
N GLN A 507 -26.09 -3.90 -7.08
CA GLN A 507 -27.11 -4.30 -8.05
C GLN A 507 -28.51 -3.76 -7.69
N GLN A 508 -28.86 -3.76 -6.39
CA GLN A 508 -30.12 -3.19 -5.91
C GLN A 508 -30.20 -1.66 -5.99
N LYS A 509 -29.06 -0.96 -5.96
CA LYS A 509 -28.99 0.51 -5.91
C LYS A 509 -28.75 1.17 -7.26
N ILE A 510 -28.38 0.41 -8.29
CA ILE A 510 -27.99 0.96 -9.59
C ILE A 510 -29.09 1.85 -10.19
N GLN A 511 -30.36 1.50 -10.00
CA GLN A 511 -31.49 2.28 -10.49
C GLN A 511 -31.63 3.65 -9.80
N ASN A 512 -31.32 3.73 -8.51
CA ASN A 512 -31.35 5.00 -7.77
C ASN A 512 -30.21 5.93 -8.23
N GLU A 513 -29.02 5.40 -8.47
CA GLU A 513 -27.90 6.18 -9.00
C GLU A 513 -28.20 6.71 -10.42
N ARG A 514 -28.88 5.92 -11.26
CA ARG A 514 -29.37 6.39 -12.57
C ARG A 514 -30.34 7.53 -12.44
N THR A 515 -31.33 7.39 -11.56
CA THR A 515 -32.36 8.40 -11.33
C THR A 515 -31.74 9.71 -10.87
N LYS A 516 -30.77 9.64 -9.95
CA LYS A 516 -29.97 10.81 -9.54
C LYS A 516 -29.21 11.45 -10.70
N ALA A 517 -28.53 10.66 -11.53
CA ALA A 517 -27.79 11.20 -12.66
C ALA A 517 -28.70 11.96 -13.66
N VAL A 518 -29.88 11.42 -13.97
CA VAL A 518 -30.88 12.09 -14.82
C VAL A 518 -31.41 13.37 -14.17
N TYR A 519 -31.65 13.34 -12.86
CA TYR A 519 -32.04 14.54 -12.11
C TYR A 519 -31.01 15.67 -12.24
N PHE A 520 -29.72 15.38 -12.07
CA PHE A 520 -28.66 16.38 -12.22
C PHE A 520 -28.49 16.86 -13.67
N GLU A 521 -28.63 15.97 -14.67
CA GLU A 521 -28.64 16.36 -16.09
C GLU A 521 -29.73 17.39 -16.37
N LYS A 522 -30.94 17.17 -15.86
CA LYS A 522 -32.05 18.12 -15.97
C LYS A 522 -31.75 19.46 -15.30
N LEU A 523 -31.21 19.45 -14.08
CA LEU A 523 -30.84 20.69 -13.38
C LEU A 523 -29.80 21.52 -14.14
N LEU A 524 -28.84 20.86 -14.80
CA LEU A 524 -27.81 21.52 -15.60
C LEU A 524 -28.40 22.12 -16.89
N GLN A 525 -29.29 21.39 -17.57
CA GLN A 525 -29.99 21.87 -18.76
C GLN A 525 -30.89 23.08 -18.46
N GLU A 526 -31.62 23.01 -17.34
CA GLU A 526 -32.52 24.09 -16.89
C GLU A 526 -31.77 25.24 -16.18
N LYS A 527 -30.44 25.19 -16.08
CA LYS A 527 -29.59 26.19 -15.39
C LYS A 527 -30.08 26.52 -13.97
N CYS A 528 -30.58 25.51 -13.24
CA CYS A 528 -31.17 25.64 -11.90
C CYS A 528 -30.11 25.83 -10.80
N LYS A 529 -29.44 26.98 -10.78
CA LYS A 529 -28.33 27.32 -9.86
C LYS A 529 -28.63 27.04 -8.39
N ASP A 530 -29.74 27.54 -7.86
CA ASP A 530 -30.03 27.45 -6.41
C ASP A 530 -30.23 26.01 -5.94
N ARG A 531 -30.84 25.18 -6.78
CA ARG A 531 -31.01 23.75 -6.51
C ARG A 531 -29.67 23.02 -6.55
N LEU A 532 -28.85 23.28 -7.57
CA LEU A 532 -27.48 22.75 -7.65
C LEU A 532 -26.63 23.15 -6.44
N GLN A 533 -26.72 24.40 -6.01
CA GLN A 533 -26.01 24.91 -4.83
C GLN A 533 -26.46 24.18 -3.55
N ARG A 534 -27.77 23.96 -3.38
CA ARG A 534 -28.32 23.22 -2.24
C ARG A 534 -27.79 21.78 -2.19
N GLU A 535 -27.90 21.06 -3.30
CA GLU A 535 -27.38 19.67 -3.41
C GLU A 535 -25.87 19.59 -3.14
N LEU A 536 -25.11 20.59 -3.59
CA LEU A 536 -23.67 20.67 -3.37
C LEU A 536 -23.33 20.91 -1.90
N LEU A 537 -24.12 21.68 -1.16
CA LEU A 537 -23.90 21.92 0.28
C LEU A 537 -24.31 20.71 1.13
N GLU A 538 -25.40 20.03 0.76
CA GLU A 538 -25.90 18.85 1.50
C GLU A 538 -25.03 17.61 1.29
N GLN A 539 -24.67 17.31 0.03
CA GLN A 539 -23.91 16.10 -0.35
C GLN A 539 -22.68 16.43 -1.21
N PRO A 540 -21.73 17.22 -0.72
CA PRO A 540 -20.67 17.81 -1.56
C PRO A 540 -19.85 16.79 -2.35
N VAL A 541 -19.46 15.67 -1.74
CA VAL A 541 -18.63 14.67 -2.43
C VAL A 541 -19.42 13.96 -3.55
N ASP A 542 -20.66 13.53 -3.27
CA ASP A 542 -21.46 12.80 -4.26
C ASP A 542 -21.90 13.73 -5.40
N THR A 543 -22.34 14.94 -5.07
CA THR A 543 -22.69 15.97 -6.05
C THR A 543 -21.49 16.34 -6.92
N LEU A 544 -20.29 16.54 -6.35
CA LEU A 544 -19.08 16.80 -7.13
C LEU A 544 -18.73 15.65 -8.08
N LEU A 545 -18.88 14.39 -7.66
CA LEU A 545 -18.62 13.25 -8.55
C LEU A 545 -19.58 13.23 -9.74
N ILE A 546 -20.87 13.49 -9.53
CA ILE A 546 -21.87 13.54 -10.62
C ILE A 546 -21.55 14.70 -11.58
N LEU A 547 -21.32 15.90 -11.05
CA LEU A 547 -20.98 17.07 -11.85
C LEU A 547 -19.65 16.90 -12.59
N TYR A 548 -18.66 16.26 -11.96
CA TYR A 548 -17.37 16.00 -12.58
C TYR A 548 -17.51 14.98 -13.72
N LEU A 549 -18.30 13.93 -13.54
CA LEU A 549 -18.62 13.00 -14.62
C LEU A 549 -19.30 13.70 -15.81
N TYR A 550 -20.25 14.59 -15.53
CA TYR A 550 -20.91 15.39 -16.58
C TYR A 550 -19.89 16.25 -17.34
N TYR A 551 -19.05 17.00 -16.61
CA TYR A 551 -17.99 17.80 -17.21
C TYR A 551 -17.02 16.96 -18.06
N LEU A 552 -16.59 15.80 -17.56
CA LEU A 552 -15.72 14.90 -18.30
C LEU A 552 -16.35 14.43 -19.61
N LYS A 553 -17.66 14.15 -19.61
CA LYS A 553 -18.39 13.75 -20.83
C LYS A 553 -18.41 14.87 -21.85
N GLU A 554 -18.80 16.08 -21.45
CA GLU A 554 -18.82 17.26 -22.33
C GLU A 554 -17.45 17.58 -22.94
N GLU A 555 -16.36 17.29 -22.22
CA GLU A 555 -15.01 17.49 -22.74
C GLU A 555 -14.56 16.42 -23.75
N GLN A 556 -15.26 15.28 -23.86
CA GLN A 556 -14.86 14.21 -24.80
C GLN A 556 -15.12 14.62 -26.26
N PRO A 557 -14.21 14.31 -27.21
CA PRO A 557 -14.34 14.69 -28.61
C PRO A 557 -15.66 14.26 -29.26
N TRP A 558 -16.19 13.09 -28.90
CA TRP A 558 -17.46 12.58 -29.44
C TRP A 558 -18.70 13.22 -28.81
N HIS A 559 -18.56 13.87 -27.66
CA HIS A 559 -19.64 14.62 -27.00
C HIS A 559 -19.63 16.10 -27.38
N LYS A 560 -18.46 16.66 -27.75
CA LYS A 560 -18.35 18.02 -28.30
C LYS A 560 -19.15 18.23 -29.60
N ASN A 561 -19.59 17.16 -30.26
CA ASN A 561 -20.48 17.18 -31.42
C ASN A 561 -21.98 17.13 -31.07
N PHE A 562 -22.34 17.00 -29.79
CA PHE A 562 -23.71 17.18 -29.29
C PHE A 562 -23.82 18.58 -28.69
N HIS A 563 -24.22 19.54 -29.51
CA HIS A 563 -24.40 20.94 -29.09
C HIS A 563 -25.49 21.08 -28.03
N MET A 564 -25.10 21.18 -26.75
CA MET A 564 -25.81 22.00 -25.75
C MET A 564 -25.00 23.26 -25.36
N LYS A 565 -24.00 23.62 -26.18
CA LYS A 565 -23.56 25.01 -26.33
C LYS A 565 -24.32 25.60 -27.51
N SER A 566 -25.53 26.08 -27.22
CA SER A 566 -26.25 27.06 -28.04
C SER A 566 -26.57 28.26 -27.17
#